data_AF-A0A8J6TUY8-F1
#
_entry.id   AF-A0A8J6TUY8-F1
#
_cell.length_a   1.000
_cell.length_b   1.000
_cell.length_c   1.000
_cell.angle_alpha   90.00
_cell.angle_beta   90.00
_cell.angle_gamma   90.00
#
_symmetry.space_group_name_H-M   'P 1'
#
loop_
_entity.id
_entity.type
_entity.pdbx_description
1 polymer ?
#
loop_
_entity_poly.entity_id
_entity_poly.type
_entity_poly.pdbx_seq_one_letter_code
_entity_poly.pdbx_strand_id
1 'polypeptide(L)'
;MKQLTTEDKKKLLSDAFWDKNVDENQLYDLIIGKIETLPFLDKKLILCRLLSTYDWYTLIKLIPNKILEEALTDDVLGRLYPKELKEKYKYARGILFK
;
A
#
# COMPACT_ATOMS: atom_id res chain seq x y z
N MET A 1 7.70 17.69 10.29
CA MET A 1 7.84 16.33 9.69
C MET A 1 8.05 16.48 8.19
N LYS A 2 9.06 15.83 7.60
CA LYS A 2 9.35 15.93 6.16
C LYS A 2 8.28 15.16 5.37
N GLN A 3 7.60 15.83 4.44
CA GLN A 3 6.67 15.18 3.51
C GLN A 3 7.49 14.38 2.49
N LEU A 4 7.01 13.19 2.11
CA LEU A 4 7.62 12.42 1.01
C LEU A 4 7.34 13.16 -0.29
N THR A 5 8.40 13.44 -1.06
CA THR A 5 8.27 13.96 -2.42
C THR A 5 7.74 12.88 -3.34
N THR A 6 7.29 13.27 -4.54
CA THR A 6 6.87 12.30 -5.58
C THR A 6 7.98 11.31 -5.92
N GLU A 7 9.23 11.78 -5.97
CA GLU A 7 10.41 10.96 -6.25
C GLU A 7 10.68 9.97 -5.10
N ASP A 8 10.57 10.42 -3.84
CA ASP A 8 10.72 9.54 -2.68
C ASP A 8 9.65 8.43 -2.71
N LYS A 9 8.41 8.77 -3.06
CA LYS A 9 7.32 7.78 -3.16
C LYS A 9 7.57 6.76 -4.25
N LYS A 10 7.98 7.20 -5.45
CA LYS A 10 8.32 6.29 -6.55
C LYS A 10 9.48 5.37 -6.18
N LYS A 11 10.50 5.90 -5.52
CA LYS A 11 11.63 5.11 -5.04
C LYS A 11 11.21 4.04 -4.05
N LEU A 12 10.38 4.37 -3.06
CA LEU A 12 9.81 3.38 -2.14
C LEU A 12 9.00 2.31 -2.91
N LEU A 13 8.18 2.69 -3.89
CA LEU A 13 7.44 1.71 -4.68
C LEU A 13 8.38 0.82 -5.50
N SER A 14 9.43 1.38 -6.10
CA SER A 14 10.45 0.63 -6.83
C SER A 14 11.18 -0.36 -5.91
N ASP A 15 11.62 0.10 -4.74
CA ASP A 15 12.29 -0.72 -3.72
C ASP A 15 11.39 -1.85 -3.20
N ALA A 16 10.08 -1.62 -3.05
CA ALA A 16 9.14 -2.65 -2.59
C ALA A 16 8.91 -3.75 -3.63
N PHE A 17 9.04 -3.43 -4.92
CA PHE A 17 8.75 -4.33 -6.05
C PHE A 17 10.00 -4.64 -6.89
N TRP A 18 11.20 -4.49 -6.33
CA TRP A 18 12.48 -4.69 -7.03
C TRP A 18 12.62 -6.05 -7.75
N ASP A 19 11.94 -7.09 -7.24
CA ASP A 19 11.89 -8.45 -7.77
C ASP A 19 10.93 -8.63 -8.94
N LYS A 20 10.10 -7.62 -9.23
CA LYS A 20 9.11 -7.63 -10.30
C LYS A 20 9.44 -6.54 -11.32
N ASN A 21 9.31 -6.87 -12.60
CA ASN A 21 9.49 -5.89 -13.67
C ASN A 21 8.23 -5.03 -13.82
N VAL A 22 7.99 -4.11 -12.88
CA VAL A 22 6.83 -3.23 -12.84
C VAL A 22 7.28 -1.78 -12.98
N ASP A 23 6.57 -1.01 -13.81
CA ASP A 23 6.84 0.41 -13.97
C ASP A 23 6.45 1.21 -12.71
N GLU A 24 7.41 1.96 -12.18
CA GLU A 24 7.24 2.75 -10.95
C GLU A 24 6.24 3.90 -11.11
N ASN A 25 6.05 4.44 -12.32
CA ASN A 25 5.07 5.49 -12.57
C ASN A 25 3.66 4.91 -12.54
N GLN A 26 3.46 3.74 -13.14
CA GLN A 26 2.20 3.01 -13.09
C GLN A 26 1.85 2.58 -11.66
N LEU A 27 2.82 2.08 -10.90
CA LEU A 27 2.61 1.78 -9.47
C LEU A 27 2.24 3.05 -8.70
N TYR A 28 2.95 4.14 -8.93
CA TYR A 28 2.65 5.41 -8.27
C TYR A 28 1.23 5.87 -8.59
N ASP A 29 0.86 5.92 -9.87
CA ASP A 29 -0.46 6.35 -10.34
C ASP A 29 -1.58 5.47 -9.78
N LEU A 30 -1.35 4.16 -9.60
CA LEU A 30 -2.29 3.25 -8.93
C LEU A 30 -2.43 3.57 -7.43
N ILE A 31 -1.30 3.77 -6.74
CA ILE A 31 -1.27 4.03 -5.30
C ILE A 31 -1.85 5.40 -4.95
N ILE A 32 -1.76 6.39 -5.83
CA ILE A 32 -2.42 7.68 -5.64
C ILE A 32 -3.87 7.69 -6.14
N GLY A 33 -4.33 6.61 -6.78
CA GLY A 33 -5.71 6.47 -7.28
C GLY A 33 -6.01 7.20 -8.60
N LYS A 34 -4.99 7.54 -9.40
CA LYS A 34 -5.20 8.04 -10.77
C LYS A 34 -5.66 6.95 -11.73
N ILE A 35 -5.23 5.72 -11.49
CA ILE A 35 -5.67 4.53 -12.22
C ILE A 35 -6.21 3.51 -11.22
N GLU A 36 -7.13 2.64 -11.66
CA GLU A 36 -7.76 1.64 -10.79
C GLU A 36 -7.17 0.24 -10.95
N THR A 37 -6.61 -0.07 -12.13
CA THR A 37 -6.15 -1.42 -12.48
C THR A 37 -4.85 -1.38 -13.25
N LEU A 38 -4.00 -2.39 -13.03
CA LEU A 38 -2.85 -2.69 -13.89
C LEU A 38 -3.12 -4.02 -14.63
N PRO A 39 -2.81 -4.13 -15.94
CA PRO A 39 -3.11 -5.33 -16.73
C PRO A 39 -2.50 -6.63 -16.19
N PHE A 40 -1.38 -6.53 -15.49
CA PHE A 40 -0.57 -7.68 -15.05
C PHE A 40 -0.44 -7.80 -13.52
N LEU A 41 -1.09 -6.92 -12.75
CA LEU A 41 -0.87 -6.86 -11.30
C LEU A 41 -2.15 -6.48 -10.54
N ASP A 42 -2.61 -7.40 -9.69
CA ASP A 42 -3.76 -7.19 -8.81
C ASP A 42 -3.43 -6.12 -7.76
N LYS A 43 -4.21 -5.03 -7.76
CA LYS A 43 -4.12 -3.94 -6.78
C LYS A 43 -4.14 -4.46 -5.34
N LYS A 44 -4.94 -5.48 -5.03
CA LYS A 44 -5.01 -6.07 -3.68
C LYS A 44 -3.69 -6.73 -3.27
N LEU A 45 -3.00 -7.39 -4.20
CA LEU A 45 -1.67 -7.95 -3.95
C LEU A 45 -0.62 -6.86 -3.73
N ILE A 46 -0.73 -5.76 -4.48
CA ILE A 46 0.17 -4.60 -4.31
C ILE A 46 0.00 -4.01 -2.91
N LEU A 47 -1.24 -3.71 -2.52
CA LEU A 47 -1.56 -3.17 -1.21
C LEU A 47 -1.12 -4.13 -0.09
N CYS A 48 -1.41 -5.42 -0.22
CA CYS A 48 -0.96 -6.43 0.73
C CYS A 48 0.56 -6.43 0.89
N ARG A 49 1.30 -6.34 -0.23
CA ARG A 49 2.77 -6.31 -0.20
C ARG A 49 3.28 -5.06 0.51
N LEU A 50 2.74 -3.88 0.20
CA LEU A 50 3.13 -2.64 0.88
C LEU A 50 2.91 -2.71 2.39
N LEU A 51 1.74 -3.22 2.83
CA LEU A 51 1.42 -3.41 4.24
C LEU A 51 2.39 -4.38 4.95
N SER A 52 2.98 -5.33 4.22
CA SER A 52 4.00 -6.25 4.73
C SER A 52 5.43 -5.71 4.66
N THR A 53 5.71 -4.78 3.75
CA THR A 53 7.07 -4.26 3.51
C THR A 53 7.40 -3.05 4.38
N TYR A 54 6.46 -2.15 4.58
CA TYR A 54 6.70 -0.88 5.26
C TYR A 54 6.01 -0.78 6.61
N ASP A 55 6.57 0.04 7.50
CA ASP A 55 5.95 0.39 8.75
C ASP A 55 4.77 1.36 8.54
N TRP A 56 3.91 1.46 9.57
CA TRP A 56 2.70 2.28 9.53
C TRP A 56 2.96 3.75 9.17
N TYR A 57 4.03 4.37 9.68
CA TYR A 57 4.31 5.77 9.43
C TYR A 57 4.74 6.03 7.98
N THR A 58 5.42 5.07 7.37
CA THR A 58 5.76 5.12 5.95
C THR A 58 4.50 4.96 5.09
N LEU A 59 3.63 4.01 5.45
CA LEU A 59 2.38 3.73 4.73
C LEU A 59 1.44 4.94 4.68
N ILE A 60 1.20 5.61 5.81
CA ILE A 60 0.31 6.80 5.84
C ILE A 60 0.86 8.00 5.06
N LYS A 61 2.18 8.05 4.82
CA LYS A 61 2.80 9.11 3.99
C LYS A 61 2.80 8.73 2.51
N LEU A 62 2.92 7.45 2.23
CA LEU A 62 2.97 6.91 0.88
C LEU A 62 1.57 6.87 0.25
N ILE A 63 0.62 6.26 0.95
CA ILE A 63 -0.72 5.91 0.48
C ILE A 63 -1.73 6.97 0.95
N PRO A 64 -2.52 7.60 0.05
CA PRO A 64 -3.57 8.53 0.43
C PRO A 64 -4.73 7.81 1.13
N ASN A 65 -5.47 8.52 1.99
CA ASN A 65 -6.53 7.94 2.84
C ASN A 65 -7.54 7.06 2.09
N LYS A 66 -8.00 7.47 0.90
CA LYS A 66 -8.94 6.69 0.08
C LYS A 66 -8.39 5.29 -0.24
N ILE A 67 -7.13 5.22 -0.65
CA ILE A 67 -6.48 3.95 -1.00
C ILE A 67 -6.06 3.18 0.25
N LEU A 68 -5.77 3.88 1.35
CA LEU A 68 -5.48 3.27 2.64
C LEU A 68 -6.72 2.55 3.20
N GLU A 69 -7.91 3.14 3.04
CA GLU A 69 -9.17 2.49 3.39
C GLU A 69 -9.37 1.19 2.60
N GLU A 70 -9.13 1.23 1.28
CA GLU A 70 -9.15 0.03 0.43
C GLU A 70 -8.10 -1.02 0.87
N ALA A 71 -6.91 -0.58 1.26
CA ALA A 71 -5.82 -1.46 1.72
C ALA A 71 -6.17 -2.18 3.03
N LEU A 72 -7.01 -1.60 3.87
CA LEU A 72 -7.43 -2.18 5.13
C LEU A 72 -8.70 -3.03 5.02
N THR A 73 -9.23 -3.26 3.81
CA THR A 73 -10.38 -4.17 3.61
C THR A 73 -10.03 -5.62 3.98
N ASP A 74 -11.05 -6.41 4.33
CA ASP A 74 -10.85 -7.83 4.68
C ASP A 74 -10.29 -8.65 3.51
N ASP A 75 -10.51 -8.24 2.26
CA ASP A 75 -9.93 -8.87 1.08
C ASP A 75 -8.39 -8.75 1.03
N VAL A 76 -7.85 -7.62 1.47
CA VAL A 76 -6.39 -7.37 1.50
C VAL A 76 -5.81 -7.92 2.78
N LEU A 77 -6.39 -7.58 3.94
CA LEU A 77 -5.94 -8.07 5.24
C LEU A 77 -6.07 -9.59 5.36
N GLY A 78 -7.00 -10.20 4.62
CA GLY A 78 -7.16 -11.65 4.47
C GLY A 78 -5.89 -12.35 4.01
N ARG A 79 -5.11 -11.68 3.15
CA ARG A 79 -3.90 -12.20 2.50
C ARG A 79 -2.61 -11.92 3.29
N LEU A 80 -2.68 -11.09 4.33
CA LEU A 80 -1.52 -10.74 5.15
C LEU A 80 -1.05 -11.88 6.04
N TYR A 81 0.26 -12.03 6.10
CA TYR A 81 0.97 -12.90 7.03
C TYR A 81 2.14 -12.12 7.65
N PRO A 82 2.47 -12.31 8.95
CA PRO A 82 1.84 -13.21 9.92
C PRO A 82 0.50 -12.70 10.49
N LYS A 83 -0.24 -13.57 11.20
CA LYS A 83 -1.55 -13.24 11.80
C LYS A 83 -1.51 -11.99 12.69
N GLU A 84 -0.42 -11.79 13.42
CA GLU A 84 -0.21 -10.62 14.28
C GLU A 84 -0.24 -9.31 13.49
N LEU A 85 0.34 -9.29 12.30
CA LEU A 85 0.34 -8.13 11.41
C LEU A 85 -1.08 -7.80 10.96
N LYS A 86 -1.84 -8.84 10.59
CA LYS A 86 -3.26 -8.71 10.25
C LYS A 86 -4.09 -8.09 11.37
N GLU A 87 -3.91 -8.56 12.62
CA GLU A 87 -4.66 -8.02 13.76
C GLU A 87 -4.29 -6.56 14.07
N LYS A 88 -3.02 -6.17 13.91
CA LYS A 88 -2.59 -4.76 14.03
C LYS A 88 -3.32 -3.86 13.03
N TYR A 89 -3.45 -4.30 11.78
CA TYR A 89 -4.13 -3.52 10.75
C TYR A 89 -5.65 -3.50 10.90
N LYS A 90 -6.26 -4.58 11.41
CA LYS A 90 -7.68 -4.56 11.79
C LYS A 90 -7.96 -3.55 12.90
N TYR A 91 -7.07 -3.48 13.89
CA TYR A 91 -7.16 -2.47 14.95
C TYR A 91 -7.02 -1.05 14.38
N ALA A 92 -6.03 -0.82 13.51
CA ALA A 92 -5.85 0.47 12.83
C ALA A 92 -7.10 0.88 12.03
N ARG A 93 -7.72 -0.06 11.29
CA ARG A 93 -8.98 0.18 10.58
C ARG A 93 -10.08 0.67 11.51
N GLY A 94 -10.29 0.00 12.64
CA GLY A 94 -11.33 0.37 13.60
C GLY A 94 -11.13 1.74 14.28
N ILE A 95 -9.90 2.26 14.26
CA ILE A 95 -9.60 3.62 14.74
C ILE A 95 -9.86 4.67 13.63
N LEU A 96 -9.45 4.39 12.41
CA LEU A 96 -9.36 5.38 11.33
C LEU A 96 -10.63 5.51 10.49
N PHE A 97 -11.34 4.39 10.28
CA PHE A 97 -12.42 4.27 9.29
C PHE A 97 -13.66 3.63 9.92
N LYS A 98 -14.13 4.20 11.04
CA LYS A 98 -15.33 3.73 11.75
C LYS A 98 -16.57 3.67 10.85
#